data_AF-A0AAV6UZ89-F1
#
_entry.id   AF-A0AAV6UZ89-F1
#
_cell.length_a   1.000
_cell.length_b   1.000
_cell.length_c   1.000
_cell.angle_alpha   90.00
_cell.angle_beta   90.00
_cell.angle_gamma   90.00
#
_symmetry.space_group_name_H-M   'P 1'
#
loop_
_entity.id
_entity.type
_entity.pdbx_description
1 polymer ?
#
loop_
_entity_poly.entity_id
_entity_poly.type
_entity_poly.pdbx_seq_one_letter_code
_entity_poly.pdbx_strand_id
1 'polypeptide(L)'
;MCNLASLQKRHLAIARLEHPANMGRTLHEVRLFILVLTPSKEKGTKNALETGRTFVTIFADTEFRQRLLEVHGEAEFKNVRLKHAQNLAAV
;
A
#
# COMPACT_ATOMS: atom_id res chain seq x y z
N MET A 1 -8.12 -6.93 6.49
CA MET A 1 -7.00 -7.80 6.08
C MET A 1 -7.54 -9.17 5.75
N CYS A 2 -7.10 -9.75 4.65
CA CYS A 2 -7.77 -10.90 4.05
C CYS A 2 -6.79 -12.05 3.90
N ASN A 3 -6.99 -13.09 4.71
CA ASN A 3 -6.34 -14.37 4.52
C ASN A 3 -7.24 -15.22 3.64
N LEU A 4 -6.74 -15.68 2.50
CA LEU A 4 -7.52 -16.48 1.56
C LEU A 4 -6.83 -17.82 1.33
N ALA A 5 -7.53 -18.90 1.65
CA ALA A 5 -6.95 -20.25 1.65
C ALA A 5 -6.58 -20.75 0.24
N SER A 6 -7.22 -20.22 -0.80
CA SER A 6 -6.94 -20.57 -2.20
C SER A 6 -5.70 -19.85 -2.77
N LEU A 7 -5.13 -18.86 -2.07
CA LEU A 7 -3.95 -18.16 -2.55
C LEU A 7 -2.68 -18.98 -2.32
N GLN A 8 -1.88 -19.12 -3.38
CA GLN A 8 -0.56 -19.76 -3.33
C GLN A 8 0.55 -18.78 -2.94
N LYS A 9 0.34 -17.48 -3.17
CA LYS A 9 1.29 -16.41 -2.86
C LYS A 9 0.58 -15.16 -2.39
N ARG A 10 1.35 -14.23 -1.83
CA ARG A 10 0.85 -12.91 -1.43
C ARG A 10 0.61 -12.04 -2.65
N HIS A 11 -0.45 -11.24 -2.59
CA HIS A 11 -0.77 -10.24 -3.60
C HIS A 11 -0.92 -8.88 -2.93
N LEU A 12 -0.29 -7.88 -3.53
CA LEU A 12 -0.41 -6.49 -3.13
C LEU A 12 -0.95 -5.70 -4.32
N ALA A 13 -2.01 -4.94 -4.09
CA ALA A 13 -2.49 -3.95 -5.04
C ALA A 13 -2.51 -2.57 -4.38
N ILE A 14 -2.08 -1.56 -5.12
CA ILE A 14 -2.24 -0.16 -4.72
C ILE A 14 -3.06 0.52 -5.80
N ALA A 15 -4.15 1.16 -5.40
CA ALA A 15 -5.03 1.91 -6.27
C ALA A 15 -5.05 3.38 -5.85
N ARG A 16 -4.98 4.27 -6.83
CA ARG A 16 -5.24 5.70 -6.63
C ARG A 16 -6.57 6.04 -7.28
N LEU A 17 -7.47 6.62 -6.50
CA LEU A 17 -8.75 7.12 -6.98
C LEU A 17 -8.54 8.49 -7.64
N GLU A 18 -9.19 8.69 -8.78
CA GLU A 18 -9.18 9.98 -9.48
C GLU A 18 -9.80 11.09 -8.63
N HIS A 19 -10.87 10.74 -7.92
CA HIS A 19 -11.55 11.63 -6.97
C HIS A 19 -11.56 11.01 -5.57
N PRO A 20 -11.50 11.83 -4.49
CA PRO A 20 -11.66 11.32 -3.13
C PRO A 20 -13.00 10.60 -2.98
N ALA A 21 -12.99 9.49 -2.23
CA ALA A 21 -14.19 8.73 -1.91
C ALA A 21 -14.37 8.62 -0.40
N ASN A 22 -15.64 8.73 0.04
CA ASN A 22 -16.02 8.43 1.41
C ASN A 22 -16.18 6.91 1.56
N MET A 23 -15.41 6.32 2.46
CA MET A 23 -15.38 4.87 2.72
C MET A 23 -15.76 4.53 4.17
N GLY A 24 -16.45 5.44 4.86
CA GLY A 24 -16.95 5.21 6.21
C GLY A 24 -16.99 6.48 7.04
N ARG A 25 -17.47 6.34 8.28
CA ARG A 25 -17.69 7.47 9.20
C ARG A 25 -16.43 8.27 9.55
N THR A 26 -15.24 7.72 9.33
CA THR A 26 -13.95 8.37 9.64
C THR A 26 -13.05 8.48 8.41
N LEU A 27 -13.52 8.04 7.24
CA LEU A 27 -12.72 7.88 6.02
C LEU A 27 -13.34 8.70 4.88
N HIS A 28 -13.41 10.02 5.05
CA HIS A 28 -14.20 10.89 4.16
C HIS A 28 -13.51 11.25 2.84
N GLU A 29 -12.17 11.25 2.79
CA GLU A 29 -11.40 11.70 1.63
C GLU A 29 -10.35 10.68 1.19
N VAL A 30 -10.74 9.41 1.11
CA VAL A 30 -9.78 8.37 0.72
C VAL A 30 -9.44 8.53 -0.76
N ARG A 31 -8.15 8.67 -1.06
CA ARG A 31 -7.62 8.70 -2.44
C ARG A 31 -6.71 7.53 -2.77
N LEU A 32 -6.18 6.83 -1.77
CA LEU A 32 -5.26 5.71 -1.94
C LEU A 32 -5.80 4.48 -1.22
N PHE A 33 -5.75 3.35 -1.91
CA PHE A 33 -6.13 2.04 -1.39
C PHE A 33 -4.95 1.10 -1.48
N ILE A 34 -4.68 0.38 -0.39
CA ILE A 34 -3.68 -0.68 -0.36
C ILE A 34 -4.40 -1.97 0.03
N LEU A 35 -4.45 -2.93 -0.90
CA LEU A 35 -5.00 -4.24 -0.67
C LEU A 35 -3.86 -5.24 -0.48
N VAL A 36 -3.85 -5.88 0.69
CA VAL A 36 -2.92 -6.97 1.02
C VAL A 36 -3.72 -8.26 1.14
N LEU A 37 -3.43 -9.22 0.27
CA LEU A 37 -3.98 -10.57 0.30
C LEU A 37 -2.85 -11.56 0.60
N THR A 38 -3.04 -12.40 1.61
CA THR A 38 -2.05 -13.43 1.97
C THR A 38 -2.66 -14.83 2.02
N PRO A 39 -1.88 -15.89 1.74
CA PRO A 39 -2.29 -17.26 1.99
C PRO A 39 -2.63 -17.49 3.48
N SER A 40 -3.59 -18.36 3.77
CA SER A 40 -3.96 -18.68 5.16
C SER A 40 -2.89 -19.47 5.93
N LYS A 41 -1.96 -20.12 5.24
CA LYS A 41 -0.82 -20.84 5.84
C LYS A 41 0.47 -20.05 5.65
N GLU A 42 0.67 -19.01 6.45
CA GLU A 42 1.95 -18.32 6.54
C GLU A 42 2.63 -18.55 7.89
N LYS A 43 3.92 -18.90 7.87
CA LYS A 43 4.74 -19.05 9.09
C LYS A 43 5.19 -17.67 9.60
N GLY A 44 4.95 -17.37 10.88
CA GLY A 44 5.58 -16.27 11.61
C GLY A 44 5.23 -14.85 11.14
N THR A 45 6.25 -14.02 10.91
CA THR A 45 6.17 -12.57 10.59
C THR A 45 5.76 -12.25 9.15
N LYS A 46 5.42 -13.27 8.34
CA LYS A 46 5.04 -13.08 6.93
C LYS A 46 3.57 -12.78 6.70
N ASN A 47 2.78 -12.73 7.77
CA ASN A 47 1.34 -12.57 7.76
C ASN A 47 0.88 -11.20 7.20
N ALA A 48 -0.42 -11.10 6.88
CA ALA A 48 -1.03 -9.89 6.35
C ALA A 48 -0.81 -8.66 7.23
N LEU A 49 -0.75 -8.82 8.56
CA LEU A 49 -0.65 -7.71 9.52
C LEU A 49 0.69 -7.03 9.44
N GLU A 50 1.78 -7.79 9.48
CA GLU A 50 3.12 -7.21 9.37
C GLU A 50 3.33 -6.58 8.00
N THR A 51 2.86 -7.24 6.93
CA THR A 51 2.90 -6.68 5.58
C THR A 51 2.11 -5.37 5.51
N GLY A 52 0.89 -5.34 6.07
CA GLY A 52 0.06 -4.15 6.15
C GLY A 52 0.72 -3.02 6.93
N ARG A 53 1.33 -3.32 8.09
CA ARG A 53 2.07 -2.35 8.90
C ARG A 53 3.22 -1.74 8.12
N THR A 54 4.01 -2.54 7.39
CA THR A 54 5.08 -2.01 6.53
C THR A 54 4.55 -0.97 5.54
N PHE A 55 3.45 -1.26 4.84
CA PHE A 55 2.88 -0.31 3.89
C PHE A 55 2.26 0.90 4.57
N VAL A 56 1.57 0.73 5.69
CA VAL A 56 1.00 1.85 6.45
C VAL A 56 2.10 2.80 6.93
N THR A 57 3.21 2.27 7.45
CA THR A 57 4.35 3.09 7.89
C THR A 57 4.97 3.86 6.72
N ILE A 58 5.19 3.22 5.57
CA ILE A 58 5.71 3.90 4.38
C ILE A 58 4.76 5.02 3.93
N PHE A 59 3.44 4.79 3.94
CA PHE A 59 2.44 5.77 3.51
C PHE A 59 2.07 6.80 4.59
N ALA A 60 2.61 6.67 5.80
CA ALA A 60 2.47 7.67 6.84
C ALA A 60 3.28 8.94 6.52
N ASP A 61 4.37 8.81 5.76
CA ASP A 61 5.10 9.95 5.20
C ASP A 61 4.16 10.77 4.29
N THR A 62 3.92 12.00 4.70
CA THR A 62 2.98 12.91 4.04
C THR A 62 3.52 13.45 2.72
N GLU A 63 4.82 13.74 2.62
CA GLU A 63 5.42 14.19 1.37
C GLU A 63 5.43 13.06 0.33
N PHE A 64 5.79 11.86 0.75
CA PHE A 64 5.73 10.68 -0.11
C PHE A 64 4.30 10.47 -0.62
N ARG A 65 3.31 10.56 0.26
CA ARG A 65 1.90 10.40 -0.10
C ARG A 65 1.42 11.48 -1.09
N GLN A 66 1.82 12.74 -0.90
CA GLN A 66 1.50 13.81 -1.86
C GLN A 66 2.11 13.56 -3.24
N ARG A 67 3.41 13.21 -3.30
CA ARG A 67 4.07 12.87 -4.58
C ARG A 67 3.32 11.77 -5.33
N LEU A 68 2.87 10.71 -4.64
CA LEU A 68 2.07 9.64 -5.25
C LEU A 68 0.70 10.11 -5.77
N LEU A 69 0.12 11.17 -5.21
CA LEU A 69 -1.14 11.74 -5.68
C LEU A 69 -0.96 12.62 -6.92
N GLU A 70 0.22 13.21 -7.11
CA GLU A 70 0.51 14.15 -8.20
C GLU A 70 1.00 13.49 -9.48
N VAL A 71 1.56 12.27 -9.43
CA VAL A 71 2.08 11.59 -10.62
C VAL A 71 1.03 11.38 -11.72
N HIS A 72 1.43 11.45 -12.99
CA HIS A 72 0.55 11.27 -14.14
C HIS A 72 0.90 9.98 -14.90
N GLY A 73 0.72 8.84 -14.22
CA GLY A 73 0.81 7.52 -14.85
C GLY A 73 1.46 6.45 -13.97
N GLU A 74 1.30 5.20 -14.40
CA GLU A 74 1.78 4.04 -13.66
C GLU A 74 3.31 3.99 -13.55
N ALA A 75 4.03 4.33 -14.62
CA ALA A 75 5.49 4.31 -14.64
C ALA A 75 6.10 5.30 -13.62
N GLU A 76 5.55 6.52 -13.58
CA GLU A 76 5.98 7.54 -12.62
C GLU A 76 5.62 7.14 -11.19
N PHE A 77 4.43 6.59 -10.97
CA PHE A 77 4.03 6.03 -9.68
C PHE A 77 4.99 4.96 -9.18
N LYS A 78 5.40 4.02 -10.05
CA LYS A 78 6.40 2.99 -9.74
C LYS A 78 7.77 3.59 -9.41
N ASN A 79 8.19 4.61 -10.14
CA ASN A 79 9.47 5.29 -9.91
C ASN A 79 9.51 6.03 -8.56
N VAL A 80 8.45 6.76 -8.20
CA VAL A 80 8.35 7.44 -6.90
C VAL A 80 8.43 6.44 -5.75
N ARG A 81 7.70 5.32 -5.85
CA ARG A 81 7.79 4.22 -4.88
C ARG A 81 9.20 3.66 -4.73
N LEU A 82 9.86 3.37 -5.86
CA LEU A 82 11.19 2.77 -5.85
C LEU A 82 12.24 3.70 -5.22
N LYS A 83 12.24 4.99 -5.62
CA LYS A 83 13.14 6.00 -5.05
C LYS A 83 12.96 6.15 -3.55
N HIS A 84 11.71 6.20 -3.07
CA HIS A 84 11.45 6.32 -1.65
C HIS A 84 11.92 5.08 -0.86
N ALA A 85 11.70 3.88 -1.40
CA ALA A 85 12.22 2.65 -0.80
C ALA A 85 13.76 2.60 -0.75
N GLN A 86 14.43 3.08 -1.80
CA GLN A 86 15.90 3.19 -1.83
C GLN A 86 16.41 4.18 -0.78
N ASN A 87 15.76 5.33 -0.63
CA ASN A 87 16.13 6.32 0.38
C ASN A 87 15.98 5.78 1.80
N LEU A 88 14.93 5.01 2.08
CA LEU A 88 14.74 4.35 3.38
C LEU A 88 15.77 3.26 3.66
N ALA A 89 16.32 2.62 2.63
CA ALA A 89 17.34 1.57 2.78
C ALA A 89 18.77 2.11 2.85
N ALA A 90 18.98 3.39 2.50
CA ALA A 90 20.26 4.07 2.53
C ALA A 90 20.56 4.74 3.90
N VAL A 91 19.63 4.65 4.84
CA VAL A 91 19.73 5.10 6.24
C VAL A 91 19.97 3.90 7.14
#